data_AF-A0A7S4I5Z7-F1
#
_entry.id   AF-A0A7S4I5Z7-F1
#
_cell.length_a   1.000
_cell.length_b   1.000
_cell.length_c   1.000
_cell.angle_alpha   90.00
_cell.angle_beta   90.00
_cell.angle_gamma   90.00
#
_symmetry.space_group_name_H-M   'P 1'
#
loop_
_entity.id
_entity.type
_entity.pdbx_description
1 polymer ?
#
loop_
_entity_poly.entity_id
_entity_poly.type
_entity_poly.pdbx_seq_one_letter_code
_entity_poly.pdbx_strand_id
1 'polypeptide(L)'
;GHLLVNKVAGDFHFALQRADHHALMSVYHNRESLNVSHVIHSISFGEPYPGIVNPLEGQRKILSDGSGYFQYYIKVVPTVYEPLRGKHVHTNQYSYTELFRTTKDIDKLPAVHFHYEISPIMARFSESRRSLSSFLTGLCAIVGGVFTVAGIVDSCVYRLHKAATS
;
A
#
# COMPACT_ATOMS: atom_id res chain seq x y z
N GLY A 1 -4.28 -19.72 -1.69
CA GLY A 1 -5.19 -20.12 -2.78
C GLY A 1 -5.54 -18.89 -3.59
N HIS A 2 -6.12 -19.07 -4.79
CA HIS A 2 -6.54 -17.96 -5.65
C HIS A 2 -7.98 -18.18 -6.10
N LEU A 3 -8.74 -17.09 -6.22
CA LEU A 3 -10.12 -17.11 -6.68
C LEU A 3 -10.21 -16.22 -7.93
N LEU A 4 -10.76 -16.75 -9.02
CA LEU A 4 -11.08 -15.95 -10.19
C LEU A 4 -12.47 -15.35 -9.99
N VAL A 5 -12.54 -14.03 -9.95
CA VAL A 5 -13.79 -13.28 -9.77
C VAL A 5 -14.04 -12.35 -10.95
N ASN A 6 -15.31 -12.05 -11.18
CA ASN A 6 -15.67 -10.99 -12.12
C ASN A 6 -15.13 -9.65 -11.63
N LYS A 7 -14.76 -8.77 -12.56
CA LYS A 7 -14.29 -7.41 -12.25
C LYS A 7 -15.48 -6.49 -11.92
N VAL A 8 -16.22 -6.84 -10.87
CA VAL A 8 -17.36 -6.08 -10.33
C VAL A 8 -17.25 -6.04 -8.81
N ALA A 9 -18.03 -5.17 -8.17
CA ALA A 9 -18.13 -5.19 -6.71
C ALA A 9 -18.65 -6.56 -6.23
N GLY A 10 -18.11 -7.03 -5.11
CA GLY A 10 -18.52 -8.29 -4.52
C GLY A 10 -18.16 -8.38 -3.06
N ASP A 11 -18.63 -9.45 -2.41
CA ASP A 11 -18.30 -9.76 -1.04
C ASP A 11 -17.95 -11.24 -0.88
N PHE A 12 -17.04 -11.50 0.05
CA PHE A 12 -16.82 -12.84 0.57
C PHE A 12 -16.72 -12.75 2.09
N HIS A 13 -17.16 -13.80 2.76
CA HIS A 13 -17.20 -13.80 4.20
C HIS A 13 -16.88 -15.18 4.77
N PHE A 14 -16.30 -15.17 5.96
CA PHE A 14 -16.04 -16.34 6.76
C PHE A 14 -16.94 -16.28 7.99
N ALA A 15 -17.87 -17.21 8.05
CA ALA A 15 -18.79 -17.40 9.15
C ALA A 15 -18.93 -18.91 9.39
N LEU A 16 -19.33 -19.31 10.60
CA LEU A 16 -19.80 -20.68 10.79
C LEU A 16 -21.06 -20.87 9.94
N GLN A 17 -20.97 -21.68 8.89
CA GLN A 17 -22.12 -21.98 8.05
C GLN A 17 -22.61 -23.42 8.29
N ARG A 18 -23.94 -23.52 8.38
CA ARG A 18 -24.80 -24.72 8.23
C ARG A 18 -25.39 -25.30 9.52
N ALA A 19 -26.18 -24.51 10.21
CA ALA A 19 -27.58 -24.84 10.48
C ALA A 19 -28.29 -23.53 10.81
N ASP A 20 -29.59 -23.50 10.59
CA ASP A 20 -30.54 -22.47 11.01
C ASP A 20 -30.05 -21.54 12.14
N HIS A 21 -30.31 -20.24 12.07
CA HIS A 21 -29.92 -19.32 13.14
C HIS A 21 -30.39 -19.83 14.52
N HIS A 22 -31.58 -20.44 14.53
CA HIS A 22 -32.16 -21.15 15.67
C HIS A 22 -31.35 -22.38 16.12
N ALA A 23 -30.90 -23.22 15.19
CA ALA A 23 -30.08 -24.40 15.49
C ALA A 23 -28.72 -23.99 16.07
N LEU A 24 -28.11 -22.93 15.54
CA LEU A 24 -26.84 -22.42 16.05
C LEU A 24 -26.97 -21.82 17.45
N MET A 25 -28.08 -21.13 17.77
CA MET A 25 -28.40 -20.70 19.14
C MET A 25 -28.69 -21.87 20.10
N SER A 26 -29.27 -22.96 19.59
CA SER A 26 -29.53 -24.15 20.42
C SER A 26 -28.26 -24.90 20.80
N VAL A 27 -27.25 -24.89 19.92
CA VAL A 27 -25.94 -25.54 20.13
C VAL A 27 -24.97 -24.64 20.90
N TYR A 28 -24.85 -23.38 20.47
CA TYR A 28 -24.03 -22.37 21.14
C TYR A 28 -24.95 -21.50 21.99
N HIS A 29 -25.08 -21.84 23.28
CA HIS A 29 -25.94 -21.13 24.24
C HIS A 29 -25.64 -19.62 24.35
N ASN A 30 -24.45 -19.18 23.91
CA ASN A 30 -24.06 -17.77 23.85
C ASN A 30 -23.26 -17.47 22.57
N ARG A 31 -23.66 -16.42 21.84
CA ARG A 31 -22.95 -15.85 20.67
C ARG A 31 -21.50 -15.46 20.97
N GLU A 32 -21.22 -15.09 22.21
CA GLU A 32 -19.90 -14.65 22.67
C GLU A 32 -18.88 -15.79 22.74
N SER A 33 -19.35 -17.06 22.68
CA SER A 33 -18.47 -18.23 22.68
C SER A 33 -17.78 -18.48 21.34
N LEU A 34 -18.22 -17.83 20.26
CA LEU A 34 -17.65 -18.01 18.93
C LEU A 34 -16.42 -17.13 18.76
N ASN A 35 -15.27 -17.74 18.47
CA ASN A 35 -14.03 -16.98 18.27
C ASN A 35 -13.86 -16.60 16.79
N VAL A 36 -13.85 -15.30 16.51
CA VAL A 36 -13.57 -14.71 15.18
C VAL A 36 -12.18 -14.08 15.06
N SER A 37 -11.30 -14.37 16.02
CA SER A 37 -9.91 -13.97 15.97
C SER A 37 -9.25 -14.58 14.73
N HIS A 38 -8.50 -13.78 13.99
CA HIS A 38 -7.93 -14.21 12.71
C HIS A 38 -6.61 -13.49 12.41
N VAL A 39 -5.85 -14.10 11.49
CA VAL A 39 -4.66 -13.52 10.89
C VAL A 39 -4.86 -13.50 9.39
N ILE A 40 -4.76 -12.32 8.79
CA ILE A 40 -4.79 -12.15 7.34
C ILE A 40 -3.35 -12.33 6.86
N HIS A 41 -3.03 -13.52 6.36
CA HIS A 41 -1.67 -13.80 5.89
C HIS A 41 -1.32 -13.00 4.65
N SER A 42 -2.17 -13.03 3.62
CA SER A 42 -1.96 -12.25 2.39
C SER A 42 -3.28 -12.09 1.64
N ILE A 43 -3.51 -10.88 1.12
CA ILE A 43 -4.59 -10.55 0.19
C ILE A 43 -3.99 -9.65 -0.88
N SER A 44 -4.13 -10.04 -2.13
CA SER A 44 -3.63 -9.30 -3.29
C SER A 44 -4.61 -9.39 -4.46
N PHE A 45 -4.55 -8.41 -5.36
CA PHE A 45 -5.45 -8.30 -6.51
C PHE A 45 -4.67 -8.20 -7.81
N GLY A 46 -4.41 -9.35 -8.45
CA GLY A 46 -3.64 -9.43 -9.69
C GLY A 46 -2.15 -9.68 -9.45
N GLU A 47 -1.33 -9.36 -10.46
CA GLU A 47 0.10 -9.67 -10.48
C GLU A 47 0.94 -8.69 -9.62
N PRO A 48 1.92 -9.16 -8.83
CA PRO A 48 2.78 -8.27 -8.06
C PRO A 48 3.75 -7.49 -8.96
N TYR A 49 4.17 -6.30 -8.51
CA TYR A 49 5.23 -5.51 -9.13
C TYR A 49 6.18 -4.93 -8.06
N PRO A 50 7.41 -4.53 -8.42
CA PRO A 50 8.38 -4.01 -7.45
C PRO A 50 7.84 -2.80 -6.68
N GLY A 51 7.83 -2.89 -5.35
CA GLY A 51 7.35 -1.83 -4.47
C GLY A 51 5.83 -1.82 -4.22
N ILE A 52 5.08 -2.82 -4.71
CA ILE A 52 3.69 -2.99 -4.29
C ILE A 52 3.62 -3.30 -2.78
N VAL A 53 2.67 -2.67 -2.08
CA VAL A 53 2.40 -2.93 -0.66
C VAL A 53 0.95 -3.38 -0.54
N ASN A 54 0.73 -4.54 0.07
CA ASN A 54 -0.60 -5.06 0.35
C ASN A 54 -0.99 -4.70 1.79
N PRO A 55 -1.89 -3.74 2.03
CA PRO A 55 -2.08 -3.17 3.37
C PRO A 55 -2.75 -4.12 4.37
N LEU A 56 -3.45 -5.17 3.93
CA LEU A 56 -4.01 -6.21 4.82
C LEU A 56 -3.05 -7.37 5.11
N GLU A 57 -1.88 -7.40 4.48
CA GLU A 57 -0.90 -8.47 4.66
C GLU A 57 -0.33 -8.50 6.09
N GLY A 58 -0.34 -9.67 6.71
CA GLY A 58 0.12 -9.89 8.08
C GLY A 58 -0.77 -9.32 9.20
N GLN A 59 -1.93 -8.75 8.89
CA GLN A 59 -2.81 -8.16 9.93
C GLN A 59 -3.35 -9.22 10.88
N ARG A 60 -3.24 -8.99 12.19
CA ARG A 60 -3.68 -9.90 13.25
C ARG A 60 -4.75 -9.25 14.11
N LYS A 61 -5.89 -9.94 14.27
CA LYS A 61 -7.01 -9.50 15.11
C LYS A 61 -7.33 -10.59 16.12
N ILE A 62 -6.99 -10.34 17.37
CA ILE A 62 -7.28 -11.27 18.47
C ILE A 62 -8.25 -10.59 19.42
N LEU A 63 -9.36 -11.25 19.69
CA LEU A 63 -10.32 -10.84 20.70
C LEU A 63 -9.96 -11.53 22.02
N SER A 64 -9.78 -10.74 23.07
CA SER A 64 -9.46 -11.25 24.42
C SER A 64 -10.71 -11.69 25.19
N ASP A 65 -11.87 -11.07 24.89
CA ASP A 65 -13.15 -11.39 25.50
C ASP A 65 -14.29 -11.17 24.48
N GLY A 66 -15.25 -12.10 24.49
CA GLY A 66 -16.43 -12.10 23.64
C GLY A 66 -16.18 -12.32 22.15
N SER A 67 -17.16 -11.89 21.36
CA SER A 67 -17.18 -12.06 19.92
C SER A 67 -17.67 -10.81 19.19
N GLY A 68 -17.60 -10.82 17.87
CA GLY A 68 -18.02 -9.69 17.07
C GLY A 68 -17.99 -9.93 15.57
N TYR A 69 -18.19 -8.84 14.85
CA TYR A 69 -18.35 -8.78 13.42
C TYR A 69 -17.28 -7.86 12.85
N PHE A 70 -16.33 -8.43 12.12
CA PHE A 70 -15.28 -7.69 11.41
C PHE A 70 -15.73 -7.43 9.98
N GLN A 71 -15.63 -6.18 9.53
CA GLN A 71 -15.90 -5.78 8.16
C GLN A 71 -14.68 -5.06 7.59
N TYR A 72 -14.19 -5.56 6.45
CA TYR A 72 -13.14 -4.95 5.66
C TYR A 72 -13.76 -4.43 4.37
N TYR A 73 -13.78 -3.11 4.20
CA TYR A 73 -14.17 -2.46 2.96
C TYR A 73 -12.91 -2.18 2.15
N ILE A 74 -12.69 -2.98 1.12
CA ILE A 74 -11.52 -2.96 0.24
C ILE A 74 -11.86 -2.16 -1.01
N LYS A 75 -11.08 -1.12 -1.30
CA LYS A 75 -11.18 -0.36 -2.54
C LYS A 75 -10.03 -0.73 -3.46
N VAL A 76 -10.34 -1.47 -4.52
CA VAL A 76 -9.39 -1.98 -5.51
C VAL A 76 -9.17 -0.91 -6.58
N VAL A 77 -7.94 -0.46 -6.77
CA VAL A 77 -7.56 0.58 -7.73
C VAL A 77 -6.79 -0.07 -8.88
N PRO A 78 -7.36 -0.10 -10.11
CA PRO A 78 -6.64 -0.54 -11.29
C PRO A 78 -5.34 0.24 -11.43
N THR A 79 -4.23 -0.48 -11.62
CA THR A 79 -2.89 0.09 -11.66
C THR A 79 -2.14 -0.41 -12.89
N VAL A 80 -1.48 0.51 -13.59
CA VAL A 80 -0.51 0.19 -14.64
C VAL A 80 0.88 0.53 -14.15
N TYR A 81 1.75 -0.48 -14.07
CA TYR A 81 3.16 -0.30 -13.77
C TYR A 81 3.98 -0.35 -15.06
N GLU A 82 4.76 0.70 -15.28
CA GLU A 82 5.60 0.89 -16.47
C GLU A 82 7.07 0.90 -16.03
N PRO A 83 7.78 -0.23 -16.13
CA PRO A 83 9.19 -0.29 -15.79
C PRO A 83 10.04 0.44 -16.82
N LEU A 84 11.26 0.82 -16.45
CA LEU A 84 12.23 1.44 -17.37
C LEU A 84 12.59 0.55 -18.57
N ARG A 85 12.54 -0.78 -18.36
CA ARG A 85 12.79 -1.81 -19.35
C ARG A 85 11.86 -2.98 -19.08
N GLY A 86 11.23 -3.49 -20.12
CA GLY A 86 10.35 -4.66 -20.03
C GLY A 86 8.92 -4.35 -20.41
N LYS A 87 8.00 -5.24 -20.03
CA LYS A 87 6.58 -5.13 -20.36
C LYS A 87 5.83 -4.33 -19.29
N HIS A 88 4.83 -3.58 -19.74
CA HIS A 88 3.84 -2.97 -18.86
C HIS A 88 3.09 -4.06 -18.10
N VAL A 89 2.87 -3.85 -16.81
CA VAL A 89 2.12 -4.75 -15.95
C VAL A 89 0.79 -4.11 -15.60
N HIS A 90 -0.30 -4.75 -16.02
CA HIS A 90 -1.64 -4.39 -15.60
C HIS A 90 -1.98 -5.17 -14.34
N THR A 91 -2.18 -4.47 -13.23
CA THR A 91 -2.42 -5.05 -11.91
C THR A 91 -3.39 -4.17 -11.13
N ASN A 92 -3.55 -4.42 -9.83
CA ASN A 92 -4.35 -3.59 -8.94
C ASN A 92 -3.61 -3.35 -7.64
N GLN A 93 -3.77 -2.16 -7.11
CA GLN A 93 -3.50 -1.85 -5.72
C GLN A 93 -4.83 -1.85 -4.96
N TYR A 94 -4.78 -1.80 -3.65
CA TYR A 94 -5.99 -1.57 -2.87
C TYR A 94 -5.69 -0.80 -1.60
N SER A 95 -6.72 -0.14 -1.10
CA SER A 95 -6.79 0.34 0.27
C SER A 95 -7.93 -0.36 1.00
N TYR A 96 -7.96 -0.26 2.32
CA TYR A 96 -9.04 -0.83 3.11
C TYR A 96 -9.49 0.11 4.22
N THR A 97 -10.73 -0.06 4.65
CA THR A 97 -11.25 0.48 5.91
C THR A 97 -11.80 -0.68 6.73
N GLU A 98 -11.46 -0.72 8.00
CA GLU A 98 -11.90 -1.75 8.94
C GLU A 98 -12.98 -1.19 9.85
N LEU A 99 -14.01 -2.00 10.09
CA LEU A 99 -15.05 -1.75 11.07
C LEU A 99 -15.26 -3.02 11.90
N PHE A 100 -15.11 -2.88 13.22
CA PHE A 100 -15.41 -3.93 14.17
C PHE A 100 -16.62 -3.52 15.00
N ARG A 101 -17.54 -4.46 15.19
CA ARG A 101 -18.69 -4.28 16.08
C ARG A 101 -18.90 -5.53 16.91
N THR A 102 -19.11 -5.39 18.23
CA THR A 102 -19.30 -6.58 19.09
C THR A 102 -20.71 -7.14 18.94
N THR A 103 -20.88 -8.43 19.25
CA THR A 103 -22.20 -9.08 19.32
C THR A 103 -23.11 -8.50 20.38
N LYS A 104 -22.58 -7.76 21.37
CA LYS A 104 -23.41 -7.04 22.35
C LYS A 104 -24.13 -5.85 21.72
N ASP A 105 -23.50 -5.20 20.75
CA ASP A 105 -24.02 -4.00 20.09
C ASP A 105 -24.99 -4.36 18.95
N ILE A 106 -24.90 -5.60 18.44
CA ILE A 106 -25.62 -6.03 17.25
C ILE A 106 -26.11 -7.45 17.41
N ASP A 107 -27.39 -7.65 17.16
CA ASP A 107 -28.06 -8.94 17.09
C ASP A 107 -27.69 -9.71 15.79
N LYS A 108 -26.39 -9.81 15.48
CA LYS A 108 -25.85 -10.55 14.34
C LYS A 108 -24.90 -11.65 14.82
N LEU A 109 -24.78 -12.69 14.01
CA LEU A 109 -23.79 -13.72 14.24
C LEU A 109 -22.37 -13.17 14.00
N PRO A 110 -21.39 -13.56 14.82
CA PRO A 110 -19.99 -13.29 14.56
C PRO A 110 -19.55 -13.77 13.19
N ALA A 111 -18.85 -12.91 12.46
CA ALA A 111 -18.29 -13.24 11.16
C ALA A 111 -17.20 -12.25 10.77
N VAL A 112 -16.41 -12.64 9.77
CA VAL A 112 -15.41 -11.80 9.12
C VAL A 112 -15.82 -11.59 7.67
N HIS A 113 -16.18 -10.36 7.32
CA HIS A 113 -16.65 -9.97 5.99
C HIS A 113 -15.61 -9.12 5.27
N PHE A 114 -15.43 -9.41 3.98
CA PHE A 114 -14.61 -8.65 3.06
C PHE A 114 -15.50 -8.19 1.91
N HIS A 115 -15.74 -6.88 1.86
CA HIS A 115 -16.43 -6.24 0.75
C HIS A 115 -15.37 -5.61 -0.13
N TYR A 116 -15.36 -5.89 -1.43
CA TYR A 116 -14.44 -5.27 -2.36
C TYR A 116 -15.19 -4.54 -3.48
N GLU A 117 -14.72 -3.36 -3.81
CA GLU A 117 -15.26 -2.54 -4.90
C GLU A 117 -14.11 -2.05 -5.79
N ILE A 118 -14.33 -2.04 -7.10
CA ILE A 118 -13.35 -1.54 -8.06
C ILE A 118 -13.54 -0.03 -8.25
N SER A 119 -12.46 0.70 -8.03
CA SER A 119 -12.38 2.13 -8.24
C SER A 119 -12.51 2.49 -9.72
N PRO A 120 -13.29 3.54 -10.08
CA PRO A 120 -13.42 3.97 -11.47
C PRO A 120 -12.17 4.71 -12.00
N ILE A 121 -11.24 5.07 -11.11
CA ILE A 121 -9.98 5.75 -11.45
C ILE A 121 -8.82 4.76 -11.47
N MET A 122 -7.89 4.99 -12.40
CA MET A 122 -6.71 4.16 -12.61
C MET A 122 -5.43 4.92 -12.22
N ALA A 123 -4.53 4.25 -11.51
CA ALA A 123 -3.21 4.78 -11.17
C ALA A 123 -2.15 4.30 -12.18
N ARG A 124 -1.24 5.19 -12.58
CA ARG A 124 -0.13 4.87 -13.49
C ARG A 124 1.19 5.18 -12.82
N PHE A 125 2.02 4.16 -12.65
CA PHE A 125 3.36 4.27 -12.06
C PHE A 125 4.40 4.06 -13.14
N SER A 126 5.05 5.13 -13.57
CA SER A 126 6.15 5.09 -14.52
C SER A 126 7.48 5.23 -13.79
N GLU A 127 8.34 4.23 -13.93
CA GLU A 127 9.71 4.33 -13.46
C GLU A 127 10.51 5.21 -14.45
N SER A 128 11.20 6.24 -13.93
CA SER A 128 12.02 7.14 -14.75
C SER A 128 13.46 7.16 -14.23
N ARG A 129 14.42 7.28 -15.16
CA ARG A 129 15.83 7.48 -14.84
C ARG A 129 16.22 8.90 -15.23
N ARG A 130 17.06 9.51 -14.39
CA ARG A 130 17.74 10.75 -14.79
C ARG A 130 18.61 10.48 -16.01
N SER A 131 18.58 11.41 -16.96
CA SER A 131 19.45 11.33 -18.15
C SER A 131 20.91 11.52 -17.76
N LEU A 132 21.83 10.85 -18.47
CA LEU A 132 23.27 11.09 -18.34
C LEU A 132 23.62 12.55 -18.63
N SER A 133 22.83 13.24 -19.46
CA SER A 133 22.97 14.67 -19.71
C SER A 133 22.79 15.49 -18.43
N SER A 134 21.80 15.18 -17.59
CA SER A 134 21.62 15.88 -16.30
C SER A 134 22.82 15.68 -15.37
N PHE A 135 23.42 14.48 -15.38
CA PHE A 135 24.65 14.23 -14.65
C PHE A 135 25.84 15.02 -15.22
N LEU A 136 26.03 15.00 -16.54
CA LEU A 136 27.13 15.69 -17.21
C LEU A 136 27.03 17.21 -17.04
N THR A 137 25.83 17.78 -17.16
CA THR A 137 25.57 19.19 -16.85
C THR A 137 25.95 19.50 -15.40
N GLY A 138 25.62 18.63 -14.45
CA GLY A 138 26.05 18.75 -13.06
C GLY A 138 27.57 18.71 -12.89
N LEU A 139 28.26 17.80 -13.60
CA LEU A 139 29.72 17.69 -13.57
C LEU A 139 30.40 18.95 -14.12
N CYS A 140 29.96 19.43 -15.28
CA CYS A 140 30.46 20.66 -15.90
C CYS A 140 30.23 21.87 -14.99
N ALA A 141 29.08 21.96 -14.33
CA ALA A 141 28.79 23.04 -13.38
C ALA A 141 29.77 23.03 -12.19
N ILE A 142 30.12 21.86 -11.66
CA ILE A 142 31.09 21.73 -10.56
C ILE A 142 32.49 22.16 -11.05
N VAL A 143 32.96 21.65 -12.18
CA VAL A 143 34.30 21.98 -12.72
C VAL A 143 34.41 23.47 -13.06
N GLY A 144 33.42 24.03 -13.74
CA GLY A 144 33.37 25.46 -14.08
C GLY A 144 33.30 26.34 -12.83
N GLY A 145 32.55 25.91 -11.82
CA GLY A 145 32.46 26.60 -10.52
C GLY A 145 33.81 26.66 -9.81
N VAL A 146 34.54 25.54 -9.73
CA VAL A 146 35.87 25.48 -9.11
C VAL A 146 36.86 26.39 -9.84
N PHE A 147 36.88 26.36 -11.17
CA PHE A 147 37.80 27.19 -11.96
C PHE A 147 37.50 28.70 -11.79
N THR A 148 36.23 29.07 -11.74
CA THR A 148 35.79 30.45 -11.51
C THR A 148 36.20 30.93 -10.13
N VAL A 149 35.97 30.13 -9.08
CA VAL A 149 36.35 30.47 -7.71
C VAL A 149 37.87 30.59 -7.57
N ALA A 150 38.64 29.65 -8.14
CA ALA A 150 40.11 29.71 -8.13
C ALA A 150 40.63 30.99 -8.82
N GLY A 151 40.06 31.36 -9.98
CA GLY A 151 40.44 32.59 -10.69
C GLY A 151 40.13 33.87 -9.92
N ILE A 152 39.00 33.92 -9.20
CA ILE A 152 38.65 35.05 -8.33
C ILE A 152 39.64 35.18 -7.17
N VAL A 153 39.98 34.06 -6.52
CA VAL A 153 40.94 34.02 -5.41
C VAL A 153 42.31 34.47 -5.88
N ASP A 154 42.83 33.89 -6.97
CA ASP A 154 44.12 34.25 -7.55
C ASP A 154 44.19 35.75 -7.91
N SER A 155 43.14 36.26 -8.58
CA SER A 155 43.03 37.69 -8.90
C SER A 155 42.98 38.58 -7.66
N CYS A 156 42.38 38.11 -6.56
CA CYS A 156 42.36 38.85 -5.29
C CYS A 156 43.76 38.89 -4.66
N VAL A 157 44.44 37.75 -4.57
CA VAL A 157 45.79 37.63 -4.02
C VAL A 157 46.78 38.46 -4.83
N TYR A 158 46.75 38.38 -6.16
CA TYR A 158 47.62 39.17 -7.02
C TYR A 158 47.43 40.69 -6.83
N ARG A 159 46.17 41.15 -6.72
CA ARG A 159 45.86 42.57 -6.46
C ARG A 159 46.34 43.02 -5.09
N LEU A 160 46.16 42.20 -4.04
CA LEU A 160 46.65 42.49 -2.69
C LEU A 160 48.18 42.53 -2.65
N HIS A 161 48.86 41.58 -3.28
CA HIS A 161 50.32 41.56 -3.37
C HIS A 161 50.84 42.81 -4.08
N LYS A 162 50.27 43.17 -5.25
CA LYS A 162 50.67 44.36 -6.00
C LYS A 162 50.43 45.65 -5.22
N ALA A 163 49.34 45.75 -4.46
CA ALA A 163 49.04 46.91 -3.62
C ALA A 163 49.95 47.01 -2.38
N ALA A 164 50.45 45.89 -1.85
CA ALA A 164 51.39 45.88 -0.73
C ALA A 164 52.85 46.19 -1.14
N THR A 165 53.19 45.98 -2.41
CA THR A 165 54.51 46.30 -2.99
C THR A 165 54.59 47.65 -3.71
N SER A 166 53.48 48.41 -3.73
CA SER A 166 53.42 49.79 -4.27
C SER A 166 53.35 50.81 -3.15
#